data_AF-A0A7Y6YMY9-F1
#
_entry.id   AF-A0A7Y6YMY9-F1
#
_cell.length_a   1.000
_cell.length_b   1.000
_cell.length_c   1.000
_cell.angle_alpha   90.00
_cell.angle_beta   90.00
_cell.angle_gamma   90.00
#
_symmetry.space_group_name_H-M   'P 1'
#
loop_
_entity.id
_entity.type
_entity.pdbx_description
1 polymer ?
#
loop_
_entity_poly.entity_id
_entity_poly.type
_entity_poly.pdbx_seq_one_letter_code
_entity_poly.pdbx_strand_id
1 'polypeptide(L)'
;MRAAAVLCLALLAPPAAAQEYPALHSVTGVAADDVLNIRSAPSASAAIIGTLAPDQTGVEVILADGSGKWGLVNSGEQSGWASLRYLDRASSSNWHDQPDLALECFGTEPFWSLTLDETVRFSTPDRPETPFALEAWEPAAGHGGKSGFVAVNQNGGALSGPEAGSLSGILTAQHCSDGMSDRTYGISIDLLQFRSAGQLHVLTGCCSLAP
;
A
#
# COMPACT_ATOMS: atom_id res chain seq x y z
N MET A 1 2.47 -65.74 -2.15
CA MET A 1 2.20 -64.80 -1.04
C MET A 1 3.32 -63.77 -0.99
N ARG A 2 2.94 -62.49 -0.79
CA ARG A 2 3.74 -61.28 -0.48
C ARG A 2 3.67 -60.20 -1.57
N ALA A 3 2.55 -59.48 -1.58
CA ALA A 3 2.48 -58.14 -2.14
C ALA A 3 3.11 -57.18 -1.10
N ALA A 4 4.19 -56.49 -1.47
CA ALA A 4 4.79 -55.44 -0.67
C ALA A 4 4.02 -54.14 -0.93
N ALA A 5 3.30 -53.64 0.08
CA ALA A 5 2.66 -52.33 0.02
C ALA A 5 3.72 -51.25 0.29
N VAL A 6 4.05 -50.46 -0.72
CA VAL A 6 4.88 -49.25 -0.58
C VAL A 6 3.97 -48.13 -0.10
N LEU A 7 4.16 -47.72 1.16
CA LEU A 7 3.46 -46.58 1.75
C LEU A 7 4.18 -45.29 1.33
N CYS A 8 3.65 -44.60 0.31
CA CYS A 8 4.12 -43.27 -0.06
C CYS A 8 3.71 -42.25 1.02
N LEU A 9 4.67 -41.82 1.84
CA LEU A 9 4.52 -40.71 2.76
C LEU A 9 4.60 -39.39 1.96
N ALA A 10 3.45 -38.80 1.63
CA ALA A 10 3.41 -37.48 1.03
C ALA A 10 3.79 -36.44 2.10
N LEU A 11 4.96 -35.82 1.95
CA LEU A 11 5.38 -34.65 2.71
C LEU A 11 4.45 -33.49 2.34
N LEU A 12 3.46 -33.22 3.19
CA LEU A 12 2.66 -31.99 3.15
C LEU A 12 3.57 -30.84 3.58
N ALA A 13 4.20 -30.18 2.60
CA ALA A 13 4.80 -28.87 2.86
C ALA A 13 3.66 -27.92 3.30
N PRO A 14 3.82 -27.16 4.39
CA PRO A 14 2.86 -26.14 4.74
C PRO A 14 2.73 -25.16 3.56
N PRO A 15 1.53 -24.67 3.25
CA PRO A 15 1.37 -23.65 2.22
C PRO A 15 2.28 -22.48 2.60
N ALA A 16 3.16 -22.08 1.68
CA ALA A 16 3.86 -20.82 1.81
C ALA A 16 2.78 -19.74 1.89
N ALA A 17 2.62 -19.12 3.05
CA ALA A 17 1.79 -17.93 3.17
C ALA A 17 2.37 -16.92 2.19
N ALA A 18 1.62 -16.59 1.15
CA ALA A 18 2.01 -15.52 0.23
C ALA A 18 2.10 -14.25 1.07
N GLN A 19 3.29 -13.65 1.12
CA GLN A 19 3.51 -12.44 1.89
C GLN A 19 2.64 -11.32 1.29
N GLU A 20 1.79 -10.70 2.11
CA GLU A 20 0.88 -9.64 1.65
C GLU A 20 1.67 -8.37 1.37
N TYR A 21 1.35 -7.69 0.28
CA TYR A 21 2.03 -6.45 -0.12
C TYR A 21 0.98 -5.40 -0.53
N PRO A 22 1.30 -4.09 -0.44
CA PRO A 22 2.59 -3.54 -0.01
C PRO A 22 2.85 -3.67 1.49
N ALA A 23 4.11 -3.49 1.88
CA ALA A 23 4.52 -3.52 3.28
C ALA A 23 5.80 -2.74 3.55
N LEU A 24 5.90 -2.15 4.75
CA LEU A 24 7.11 -1.48 5.21
C LEU A 24 8.17 -2.47 5.66
N HIS A 25 9.42 -2.16 5.32
CA HIS A 25 10.61 -2.91 5.68
C HIS A 25 11.69 -1.97 6.22
N SER A 26 12.67 -2.54 6.93
CA SER A 26 13.91 -1.89 7.32
C SER A 26 15.08 -2.59 6.66
N VAL A 27 16.06 -1.83 6.20
CA VAL A 27 17.31 -2.38 5.67
C VAL A 27 18.09 -3.03 6.82
N THR A 28 18.55 -4.26 6.60
CA THR A 28 19.33 -5.03 7.58
C THR A 28 20.44 -5.80 6.89
N GLY A 29 21.50 -6.14 7.64
CA GLY A 29 22.59 -6.99 7.13
C GLY A 29 23.50 -6.34 6.07
N VAL A 30 23.40 -5.02 5.90
CA VAL A 30 24.30 -4.20 5.06
C VAL A 30 25.33 -3.54 5.99
N ALA A 31 26.60 -3.51 5.58
CA ALA A 31 27.65 -2.87 6.37
C ALA A 31 27.44 -1.35 6.45
N ALA A 32 27.89 -0.71 7.53
CA ALA A 32 27.68 0.72 7.75
C ALA A 32 28.35 1.64 6.71
N ASP A 33 29.38 1.13 6.01
CA ASP A 33 30.09 1.80 4.93
C ASP A 33 29.66 1.31 3.53
N ASP A 34 28.56 0.56 3.44
CA ASP A 34 27.99 0.02 2.21
C ASP A 34 26.52 0.45 2.04
N VAL A 35 25.90 0.07 0.92
CA VAL A 35 24.52 0.41 0.57
C VAL A 35 23.76 -0.79 -0.01
N LEU A 36 22.45 -0.80 0.17
CA LEU A 36 21.58 -1.73 -0.54
C LEU A 36 21.23 -1.16 -1.92
N ASN A 37 21.71 -1.80 -2.98
CA ASN A 37 21.42 -1.38 -4.35
C ASN A 37 19.97 -1.66 -4.77
N ILE A 38 19.34 -0.67 -5.39
CA ILE A 38 18.08 -0.79 -6.13
C ILE A 38 18.43 -0.95 -7.61
N ARG A 39 17.92 -2.00 -8.25
CA ARG A 39 18.32 -2.41 -9.61
C ARG A 39 17.17 -2.34 -10.61
N SER A 40 17.49 -2.15 -11.89
CA SER A 40 16.48 -2.04 -12.96
C SER A 40 15.72 -3.34 -13.25
N ALA A 41 16.22 -4.50 -12.80
CA ALA A 41 15.59 -5.79 -12.95
C ALA A 41 15.90 -6.67 -11.71
N PRO A 42 15.12 -7.73 -11.43
CA PRO A 42 15.33 -8.62 -10.29
C PRO A 42 16.54 -9.56 -10.52
N SER A 43 17.73 -8.96 -10.64
CA SER A 43 19.00 -9.64 -10.91
C SER A 43 20.16 -8.87 -10.32
N ALA A 44 21.13 -9.58 -9.73
CA ALA A 44 22.35 -8.98 -9.18
C ALA A 44 23.27 -8.37 -10.25
N SER A 45 23.09 -8.73 -11.53
CA SER A 45 23.84 -8.16 -12.66
C SER A 45 23.15 -6.97 -13.34
N ALA A 46 21.91 -6.64 -12.95
CA ALA A 46 21.17 -5.52 -13.53
C ALA A 46 21.77 -4.17 -13.10
N ALA A 47 21.56 -3.14 -13.91
CA ALA A 47 22.04 -1.79 -13.63
C ALA A 47 21.50 -1.28 -12.29
N ILE A 48 22.33 -0.57 -11.54
CA ILE A 48 21.95 0.10 -10.30
C ILE A 48 21.30 1.43 -10.68
N ILE A 49 20.09 1.68 -10.17
CA ILE A 49 19.30 2.88 -10.46
C ILE A 49 18.97 3.71 -9.20
N GLY A 50 19.34 3.19 -8.03
CA GLY A 50 19.17 3.84 -6.74
C GLY A 50 19.83 3.02 -5.64
N THR A 51 19.79 3.54 -4.42
CA THR A 51 20.38 2.90 -3.24
C THR A 51 19.53 3.20 -2.01
N LEU A 52 19.51 2.27 -1.06
CA LEU A 52 18.97 2.47 0.28
C LEU A 52 20.13 2.48 1.30
N ALA A 53 20.03 3.33 2.32
CA ALA A 53 21.02 3.39 3.39
C ALA A 53 21.00 2.09 4.22
N PRO A 54 22.13 1.69 4.82
CA PRO A 54 22.28 0.39 5.50
C PRO A 54 21.34 0.19 6.70
N ASP A 55 20.80 1.25 7.26
CA ASP A 55 19.88 1.30 8.40
C ASP A 55 18.53 1.98 8.06
N GLN A 56 18.24 2.15 6.76
CA GLN A 56 17.03 2.84 6.33
C GLN A 56 15.77 2.09 6.76
N THR A 57 14.88 2.77 7.48
CA THR A 57 13.55 2.26 7.88
C THR A 57 12.46 2.78 6.96
N GLY A 58 11.27 2.19 7.04
CA GLY A 58 10.11 2.70 6.29
C GLY A 58 10.20 2.47 4.78
N VAL A 59 10.95 1.46 4.35
CA VAL A 59 11.05 1.10 2.92
C VAL A 59 9.78 0.35 2.52
N GLU A 60 8.92 1.00 1.75
CA GLU A 60 7.78 0.32 1.15
C GLU A 60 8.22 -0.64 0.05
N VAL A 61 7.99 -1.93 0.28
CA VAL A 61 8.05 -2.96 -0.75
C VAL A 61 6.64 -3.13 -1.32
N ILE A 62 6.50 -2.85 -2.62
CA ILE A 62 5.23 -2.82 -3.35
C ILE A 62 4.75 -4.23 -3.68
N LEU A 63 5.69 -5.12 -4.02
CA LEU A 63 5.46 -6.53 -4.34
C LEU A 63 6.78 -7.30 -4.30
N ALA A 64 6.69 -8.63 -4.27
CA ALA A 64 7.81 -9.52 -4.53
C ALA A 64 7.75 -10.14 -5.94
N ASP A 65 8.92 -10.44 -6.50
CA ASP A 65 9.01 -11.22 -7.72
C ASP A 65 8.56 -12.67 -7.50
N GLY A 66 8.38 -13.43 -8.60
CA GLY A 66 7.94 -14.83 -8.52
C GLY A 66 8.91 -15.76 -7.76
N SER A 67 10.18 -15.35 -7.56
CA SER A 67 11.14 -16.11 -6.75
C SER A 67 11.11 -15.75 -5.26
N GLY A 68 10.44 -14.66 -4.87
CA GLY A 68 10.42 -14.14 -3.51
C GLY A 68 11.78 -13.60 -3.04
N LYS A 69 12.70 -13.29 -3.95
CA LYS A 69 14.07 -12.81 -3.62
C LYS A 69 14.24 -11.33 -3.85
N TRP A 70 13.36 -10.73 -4.66
CA TRP A 70 13.43 -9.34 -5.06
C TRP A 70 12.12 -8.64 -4.73
N GLY A 71 12.24 -7.48 -4.07
CA GLY A 71 11.14 -6.60 -3.75
C GLY A 71 11.16 -5.40 -4.67
N LEU A 72 10.01 -5.05 -5.25
CA LEU A 72 9.86 -3.81 -6.00
C LEU A 72 9.70 -2.65 -5.00
N VAL A 73 10.51 -1.61 -5.17
CA VAL A 73 10.52 -0.39 -4.34
C VAL A 73 10.54 0.84 -5.25
N ASN A 74 10.03 1.98 -4.76
CA ASN A 74 10.13 3.25 -5.47
C ASN A 74 11.46 3.96 -5.16
N SER A 75 12.08 4.56 -6.19
CA SER A 75 13.33 5.33 -6.11
C SER A 75 13.25 6.54 -7.04
N GLY A 76 13.03 7.72 -6.47
CA GLY A 76 12.77 8.93 -7.26
C GLY A 76 11.45 8.82 -8.03
N GLU A 77 11.50 8.97 -9.36
CA GLU A 77 10.35 8.92 -10.28
C GLU A 77 10.18 7.55 -10.97
N GLN A 78 10.88 6.51 -10.51
CA GLN A 78 10.78 5.17 -11.09
C GLN A 78 10.74 4.08 -10.00
N SER A 79 10.28 2.88 -10.36
CA SER A 79 10.40 1.68 -9.52
C SER A 79 11.63 0.82 -9.88
N GLY A 80 12.15 0.10 -8.90
CA GLY A 80 13.28 -0.81 -9.06
C GLY A 80 13.26 -1.96 -8.06
N TRP A 81 14.24 -2.86 -8.17
CA TRP A 81 14.29 -4.12 -7.44
C TRP A 81 15.43 -4.12 -6.42
N ALA A 82 15.09 -4.32 -5.15
CA ALA A 82 16.04 -4.54 -4.06
C ALA A 82 15.98 -5.99 -3.59
N SER A 83 17.09 -6.52 -3.06
CA SER A 83 17.12 -7.91 -2.58
C SER A 83 16.40 -8.02 -1.23
N LEU A 84 15.37 -8.85 -1.16
CA LEU A 84 14.55 -9.05 0.05
C LEU A 84 15.35 -9.65 1.22
N ARG A 85 16.50 -10.30 0.95
CA ARG A 85 17.37 -10.81 2.02
C ARG A 85 17.92 -9.73 2.95
N TYR A 86 17.89 -8.47 2.52
CA TYR A 86 18.36 -7.30 3.26
C TYR A 86 17.22 -6.38 3.68
N LEU A 87 15.97 -6.81 3.53
CA LEU A 87 14.78 -6.05 3.88
C LEU A 87 14.00 -6.86 4.92
N ASP A 88 14.11 -6.45 6.18
CA ASP A 88 13.37 -7.07 7.26
C ASP A 88 11.99 -6.41 7.39
N ARG A 89 10.94 -7.21 7.44
CA ARG A 89 9.57 -6.70 7.37
C ARG A 89 9.12 -6.15 8.72
N ALA A 90 8.53 -4.96 8.72
CA ALA A 90 7.93 -4.39 9.91
C ALA A 90 6.71 -5.23 10.37
N SER A 91 6.63 -5.54 11.66
CA SER A 91 5.56 -6.38 12.24
C SER A 91 4.16 -5.74 12.17
N SER A 92 4.07 -4.41 12.04
CA SER A 92 2.83 -3.63 11.96
C SER A 92 2.41 -3.30 10.51
N SER A 93 3.00 -3.93 9.50
CA SER A 93 2.77 -3.55 8.10
C SER A 93 1.41 -4.00 7.50
N ASN A 94 0.41 -4.30 8.34
CA ASN A 94 -0.89 -4.77 7.88
C ASN A 94 -1.83 -3.58 7.74
N TRP A 95 -1.82 -2.97 6.56
CA TRP A 95 -2.72 -1.85 6.25
C TRP A 95 -4.16 -2.30 6.00
N HIS A 96 -4.46 -3.61 5.95
CA HIS A 96 -5.81 -4.11 5.70
C HIS A 96 -6.70 -4.03 6.93
N ASP A 97 -6.14 -4.35 8.09
CA ASP A 97 -6.77 -4.18 9.39
C ASP A 97 -6.57 -2.72 9.84
N GLN A 98 -7.50 -2.18 10.65
CA GLN A 98 -7.58 -0.75 11.04
C GLN A 98 -6.23 -0.02 11.06
N PRO A 99 -6.15 1.24 10.56
CA PRO A 99 -4.87 1.84 10.18
C PRO A 99 -4.01 2.24 11.39
N ASP A 100 -3.32 1.26 11.98
CA ASP A 100 -2.11 1.47 12.79
C ASP A 100 -0.97 2.03 11.91
N LEU A 101 -1.13 1.91 10.59
CA LEU A 101 -0.24 2.43 9.56
C LEU A 101 -1.00 3.44 8.71
N ALA A 102 -0.51 4.68 8.67
CA ALA A 102 -1.08 5.73 7.84
C ALA A 102 -0.94 5.40 6.35
N LEU A 103 -1.94 5.74 5.55
CA LEU A 103 -1.88 5.69 4.09
C LEU A 103 -1.90 7.11 3.52
N GLU A 104 -1.02 7.37 2.57
CA GLU A 104 -1.06 8.58 1.76
C GLU A 104 -1.62 8.22 0.39
N CYS A 105 -2.82 8.70 0.11
CA CYS A 105 -3.55 8.46 -1.11
C CYS A 105 -3.63 9.74 -1.95
N PHE A 106 -3.61 9.60 -3.27
CA PHE A 106 -3.69 10.74 -4.18
C PHE A 106 -4.21 10.34 -5.56
N GLY A 107 -4.72 11.32 -6.29
CA GLY A 107 -5.04 11.21 -7.71
C GLY A 107 -4.44 12.36 -8.50
N THR A 108 -4.16 12.10 -9.77
CA THR A 108 -3.49 13.04 -10.68
C THR A 108 -4.46 13.81 -11.54
N GLU A 109 -5.60 13.23 -11.94
CA GLU A 109 -6.65 13.97 -12.65
C GLU A 109 -8.06 13.51 -12.20
N PRO A 110 -8.83 14.35 -11.49
CA PRO A 110 -8.41 15.62 -10.91
C PRO A 110 -7.32 15.43 -9.84
N PHE A 111 -6.54 16.48 -9.56
CA PHE A 111 -5.57 16.44 -8.46
C PHE A 111 -6.27 16.46 -7.09
N TRP A 112 -5.95 15.50 -6.24
CA TRP A 112 -6.41 15.44 -4.86
C TRP A 112 -5.45 14.62 -4.00
N SER A 113 -5.50 14.86 -2.70
CA SER A 113 -4.73 14.11 -1.71
C SER A 113 -5.62 13.73 -0.52
N LEU A 114 -5.33 12.57 0.06
CA LEU A 114 -6.04 12.02 1.21
C LEU A 114 -5.03 11.31 2.11
N THR A 115 -4.85 11.79 3.33
CA THR A 115 -4.16 11.02 4.36
C THR A 115 -5.19 10.24 5.16
N LEU A 116 -5.01 8.93 5.27
CA LEU A 116 -5.82 8.02 6.06
C LEU A 116 -5.02 7.57 7.28
N ASP A 117 -5.30 8.18 8.42
CA ASP A 117 -4.88 7.78 9.76
C ASP A 117 -6.08 7.96 10.72
N GLU A 118 -5.84 8.20 12.01
CA GLU A 118 -6.91 8.52 12.97
C GLU A 118 -7.72 9.77 12.59
N THR A 119 -7.07 10.75 11.97
CA THR A 119 -7.66 12.00 11.48
C THR A 119 -7.53 12.07 9.96
N VAL A 120 -8.55 11.57 9.26
CA VAL A 120 -8.58 11.60 7.80
C VAL A 120 -8.51 13.04 7.28
N ARG A 121 -7.53 13.34 6.43
CA ARG A 121 -7.30 14.68 5.87
C ARG A 121 -7.47 14.64 4.36
N PHE A 122 -8.44 15.37 3.83
CA PHE A 122 -8.66 15.46 2.38
C PHE A 122 -8.37 16.87 1.87
N SER A 123 -7.68 16.98 0.74
CA SER A 123 -7.37 18.26 0.10
C SER A 123 -7.40 18.17 -1.42
N THR A 124 -7.56 19.33 -2.06
CA THR A 124 -7.45 19.53 -3.51
C THR A 124 -6.67 20.82 -3.75
N PRO A 125 -6.06 21.07 -4.92
CA PRO A 125 -5.34 22.34 -5.15
C PRO A 125 -6.19 23.59 -4.91
N ASP A 126 -7.50 23.52 -5.17
CA ASP A 126 -8.42 24.64 -5.03
C ASP A 126 -9.04 24.77 -3.62
N ARG A 127 -8.78 23.82 -2.72
CA ARG A 127 -9.42 23.79 -1.40
C ARG A 127 -8.43 23.45 -0.28
N PRO A 128 -8.51 24.15 0.85
CA PRO A 128 -7.69 23.80 2.00
C PRO A 128 -8.01 22.39 2.48
N GLU A 129 -7.04 21.83 3.20
CA GLU A 129 -7.21 20.56 3.89
C GLU A 129 -8.43 20.58 4.82
N THR A 130 -9.27 19.56 4.70
CA THR A 130 -10.48 19.39 5.49
C THR A 130 -10.34 18.11 6.32
N PRO A 131 -10.47 18.21 7.66
CA PRO A 131 -10.38 17.04 8.54
C PRO A 131 -11.71 16.29 8.63
N PHE A 132 -11.63 14.97 8.70
CA PHE A 132 -12.74 14.03 8.88
C PHE A 132 -12.39 13.07 10.02
N ALA A 133 -13.40 12.67 10.80
CA ALA A 133 -13.27 11.56 11.74
C ALA A 133 -13.43 10.24 10.98
N LEU A 134 -12.51 9.30 11.17
CA LEU A 134 -12.70 7.93 10.71
C LEU A 134 -13.78 7.25 11.57
N GLU A 135 -14.93 6.93 10.98
CA GLU A 135 -16.04 6.29 11.70
C GLU A 135 -16.04 4.77 11.57
N ALA A 136 -15.63 4.27 10.42
CA ALA A 136 -15.62 2.84 10.13
C ALA A 136 -14.45 2.46 9.24
N TRP A 137 -13.93 1.27 9.48
CA TRP A 137 -12.94 0.61 8.66
C TRP A 137 -13.21 -0.90 8.70
N GLU A 138 -13.41 -1.51 7.54
CA GLU A 138 -13.82 -2.91 7.44
C GLU A 138 -13.07 -3.61 6.31
N PRO A 139 -12.29 -4.66 6.61
CA PRO A 139 -11.78 -5.57 5.59
C PRO A 139 -12.93 -6.23 4.82
N ALA A 140 -12.75 -6.43 3.52
CA ALA A 140 -13.76 -7.02 2.67
C ALA A 140 -14.00 -8.50 3.03
N ALA A 141 -15.27 -8.87 3.22
CA ALA A 141 -15.65 -10.25 3.44
C ALA A 141 -15.31 -11.12 2.21
N GLY A 142 -14.63 -12.24 2.43
CA GLY A 142 -14.37 -13.27 1.40
C GLY A 142 -13.28 -12.92 0.39
N HIS A 143 -12.69 -11.73 0.44
CA HIS A 143 -11.58 -11.31 -0.43
C HIS A 143 -10.54 -10.54 0.38
N GLY A 144 -9.39 -11.17 0.65
CA GLY A 144 -8.23 -10.48 1.19
C GLY A 144 -7.73 -9.41 0.22
N GLY A 145 -6.99 -8.43 0.72
CA GLY A 145 -6.45 -7.37 -0.13
C GLY A 145 -7.39 -6.18 -0.33
N LYS A 146 -8.58 -6.13 0.29
CA LYS A 146 -9.52 -5.02 0.11
C LYS A 146 -10.08 -4.56 1.45
N SER A 147 -10.16 -3.25 1.65
CA SER A 147 -10.74 -2.64 2.84
C SER A 147 -11.61 -1.46 2.45
N GLY A 148 -12.73 -1.29 3.15
CA GLY A 148 -13.60 -0.12 3.02
C GLY A 148 -13.48 0.78 4.23
N PHE A 149 -13.69 2.08 4.04
CA PHE A 149 -13.77 3.03 5.14
C PHE A 149 -14.90 4.04 4.96
N VAL A 150 -15.34 4.62 6.08
CA VAL A 150 -16.25 5.77 6.13
C VAL A 150 -15.63 6.81 7.05
N ALA A 151 -15.58 8.06 6.58
CA ALA A 151 -15.15 9.20 7.37
C ALA A 151 -16.16 10.34 7.24
N VAL A 152 -16.44 11.03 8.35
CA VAL A 152 -17.41 12.14 8.39
C VAL A 152 -16.75 13.44 8.75
N ASN A 153 -17.24 14.53 8.17
CA ASN A 153 -16.70 15.85 8.44
C ASN A 153 -17.02 16.25 9.90
N GLN A 154 -15.98 16.49 10.71
CA GLN A 154 -16.13 16.84 12.13
C GLN A 154 -16.78 18.22 12.34
N ASN A 155 -16.72 19.09 11.33
CA ASN A 155 -17.33 20.42 11.35
C ASN A 155 -18.80 20.40 10.88
N GLY A 156 -19.30 19.23 10.46
CA GLY A 156 -20.64 19.01 9.92
C GLY A 156 -21.73 18.92 10.99
N GLY A 157 -21.96 19.99 11.75
CA GLY A 157 -23.26 20.22 12.35
C GLY A 157 -24.33 20.28 11.25
N ALA A 158 -25.49 19.65 11.50
CA ALA A 158 -26.57 19.43 10.54
C ALA A 158 -26.77 20.58 9.53
N LEU A 159 -26.57 20.26 8.24
CA LEU A 159 -27.16 20.92 7.07
C LEU A 159 -26.94 22.44 6.98
N SER A 160 -25.88 22.89 6.27
CA SER A 160 -25.88 24.04 5.35
C SER A 160 -24.47 24.36 4.80
N GLY A 161 -24.05 23.68 3.73
CA GLY A 161 -22.85 24.04 2.96
C GLY A 161 -22.51 22.98 1.89
N PRO A 162 -21.82 23.32 0.79
CA PRO A 162 -21.40 22.38 -0.27
C PRO A 162 -20.24 21.46 0.15
N GLU A 163 -20.04 21.29 1.46
CA GLU A 163 -19.04 20.41 2.03
C GLU A 163 -19.49 18.97 1.87
N ALA A 164 -18.58 18.08 1.49
CA ALA A 164 -18.88 16.67 1.52
C ALA A 164 -19.16 16.28 2.97
N GLY A 165 -20.41 15.88 3.26
CA GLY A 165 -20.79 15.47 4.61
C GLY A 165 -20.07 14.20 5.04
N SER A 166 -19.69 13.37 4.07
CA SER A 166 -18.91 12.15 4.29
C SER A 166 -18.03 11.80 3.10
N LEU A 167 -16.96 11.09 3.42
CA LEU A 167 -16.11 10.36 2.50
C LEU A 167 -16.32 8.87 2.76
N SER A 168 -16.39 8.08 1.70
CA SER A 168 -16.27 6.64 1.81
C SER A 168 -15.28 6.19 0.76
N GLY A 169 -14.48 5.17 1.05
CA GLY A 169 -13.51 4.70 0.07
C GLY A 169 -13.31 3.20 0.13
N ILE A 170 -12.90 2.64 -1.00
CA ILE A 170 -12.50 1.25 -1.15
C ILE A 170 -11.02 1.24 -1.53
N LEU A 171 -10.20 0.64 -0.68
CA LEU A 171 -8.79 0.39 -0.90
C LEU A 171 -8.61 -1.03 -1.42
N THR A 172 -7.78 -1.22 -2.44
CA THR A 172 -7.49 -2.55 -3.02
C THR A 172 -5.99 -2.74 -3.22
N ALA A 173 -5.45 -3.86 -2.73
CA ALA A 173 -4.09 -4.34 -2.94
C ALA A 173 -3.94 -4.75 -4.40
N GLN A 174 -3.55 -3.81 -5.24
CA GLN A 174 -3.34 -4.04 -6.65
C GLN A 174 -2.37 -3.02 -7.21
N HIS A 175 -1.78 -3.38 -8.36
CA HIS A 175 -0.92 -2.46 -9.10
C HIS A 175 -1.70 -1.20 -9.46
N CYS A 176 -1.13 -0.06 -9.08
CA CYS A 176 -1.64 1.25 -9.40
C CYS A 176 -0.51 2.12 -9.98
N SER A 177 -0.86 2.99 -10.91
CA SER A 177 0.04 3.96 -11.53
C SER A 177 -0.60 5.34 -11.46
N ASP A 178 0.22 6.35 -11.23
CA ASP A 178 -0.21 7.75 -11.22
C ASP A 178 -0.34 8.35 -12.63
N GLY A 179 0.06 7.61 -13.67
CA GLY A 179 -0.01 8.03 -15.07
C GLY A 179 0.97 9.16 -15.45
N MET A 180 1.82 9.61 -14.52
CA MET A 180 2.77 10.72 -14.74
C MET A 180 4.23 10.31 -14.53
N SER A 181 4.48 9.27 -13.74
CA SER A 181 5.82 8.75 -13.45
C SER A 181 5.95 7.27 -13.82
N ASP A 182 7.19 6.76 -13.81
CA ASP A 182 7.48 5.33 -13.96
C ASP A 182 7.37 4.57 -12.62
N ARG A 183 6.67 5.15 -11.63
CA ARG A 183 6.42 4.54 -10.33
C ARG A 183 5.23 3.59 -10.38
N THR A 184 5.36 2.53 -9.62
CA THR A 184 4.29 1.58 -9.30
C THR A 184 3.89 1.78 -7.84
N TYR A 185 2.59 1.68 -7.57
CA TYR A 185 2.01 1.70 -6.24
C TYR A 185 1.27 0.38 -6.00
N GLY A 186 1.24 -0.07 -4.75
CA GLY A 186 0.65 -1.36 -4.37
C GLY A 186 -0.82 -1.30 -3.96
N ILE A 187 -1.38 -0.09 -3.86
CA ILE A 187 -2.75 0.14 -3.41
C ILE A 187 -3.43 1.10 -4.39
N SER A 188 -4.61 0.72 -4.86
CA SER A 188 -5.54 1.64 -5.52
C SER A 188 -6.64 2.06 -4.55
N ILE A 189 -7.23 3.23 -4.79
CA ILE A 189 -8.38 3.72 -4.05
C ILE A 189 -9.48 4.20 -5.00
N ASP A 190 -10.72 3.80 -4.70
CA ASP A 190 -11.94 4.43 -5.20
C ASP A 190 -12.58 5.22 -4.05
N LEU A 191 -12.58 6.54 -4.14
CA LEU A 191 -13.08 7.47 -3.13
C LEU A 191 -14.42 8.08 -3.58
N LEU A 192 -15.45 7.82 -2.79
CA LEU A 192 -16.81 8.30 -2.94
C LEU A 192 -17.04 9.49 -2.03
N GLN A 193 -17.28 10.65 -2.63
CA GLN A 193 -17.53 11.90 -1.93
C GLN A 193 -19.02 12.28 -2.06
N PHE A 194 -19.77 12.10 -0.98
CA PHE A 194 -21.17 12.50 -0.93
C PHE A 194 -21.29 13.98 -0.55
N ARG A 195 -21.79 14.81 -1.47
CA ARG A 195 -21.94 16.26 -1.25
C ARG A 195 -23.35 16.63 -0.84
N SER A 196 -24.33 16.16 -1.58
CA SER A 196 -25.75 16.36 -1.30
C SER A 196 -26.57 15.25 -1.95
N ALA A 197 -27.87 15.22 -1.66
CA ALA A 197 -28.80 14.31 -2.33
C ALA A 197 -28.63 14.40 -3.86
N GLY A 198 -28.37 13.27 -4.51
CA GLY A 198 -28.15 13.17 -5.96
C GLY A 198 -26.79 13.65 -6.47
N GLN A 199 -25.86 14.08 -5.60
CA GLN A 199 -24.52 14.51 -5.98
C GLN A 199 -23.44 13.66 -5.30
N LEU A 200 -23.01 12.63 -6.04
CA LEU A 200 -21.87 11.78 -5.70
C LEU A 200 -20.72 12.08 -6.65
N HIS A 201 -19.56 12.41 -6.09
CA HIS A 201 -18.33 12.49 -6.87
C HIS A 201 -17.48 11.26 -6.57
N VAL A 202 -16.98 10.60 -7.61
CA VAL A 202 -16.10 9.44 -7.49
C VAL A 202 -14.72 9.85 -7.98
N LEU A 203 -13.72 9.66 -7.12
CA LEU A 203 -12.32 9.95 -7.36
C LEU A 203 -11.56 8.62 -7.33
N THR A 204 -10.61 8.43 -8.24
CA THR A 204 -9.74 7.26 -8.26
C THR A 204 -8.29 7.67 -8.12
N GLY A 205 -7.48 6.80 -7.54
CA GLY A 205 -6.09 7.14 -7.23
C GLY A 205 -5.27 5.96 -6.74
N CYS A 206 -4.03 6.26 -6.35
CA CYS A 206 -3.12 5.32 -5.74
C CYS A 206 -2.86 5.69 -4.28
N CYS A 207 -2.42 4.72 -3.48
CA CYS A 207 -1.90 4.98 -2.15
C CYS A 207 -0.53 4.34 -1.94
N SER A 208 0.24 4.96 -1.06
CA SER A 208 1.48 4.43 -0.49
C SER A 208 1.37 4.34 1.03
N LEU A 209 2.20 3.48 1.62
CA LEU A 209 2.33 3.40 3.07
C LEU A 209 3.11 4.61 3.57
N ALA A 210 2.59 5.35 4.56
CA ALA A 210 3.34 6.40 5.24
C ALA A 210 4.20 5.79 6.35
N PRO A 211 5.55 5.90 6.29
CA PRO A 211 6.46 5.39 7.30
C PRO A 211 6.53 6.23 8.58
#